data_AF-A0A9P9N2E4-F1
#
_entry.id   AF-A0A9P9N2E4-F1
#
_cell.length_a   1.000
_cell.length_b   1.000
_cell.length_c   1.000
_cell.angle_alpha   90.00
_cell.angle_beta   90.00
_cell.angle_gamma   90.00
#
_symmetry.space_group_name_H-M   'P 1'
#
loop_
_entity.id
_entity.type
_entity.pdbx_description
1 polymer ?
#
loop_
_entity_poly.entity_id
_entity_poly.type
_entity_poly.pdbx_seq_one_letter_code
_entity_poly.pdbx_strand_id
1 'polypeptide(L)'
;MVAEEYFKSGLRGDTRLSRLSKTHPIHWATMKLPEAECIELYEENERNKGHSEFNRHDPLFRNVLHVAASKEKPECVLWLLQHVKRIFDIKNARNLGGYTPLQELDFKLEALRTREAYFAGFPMNAILCLAALRDENETDSTDRERIRCGCTCGGCVKGFMSPRTQFALICKATEIYHMLNHSTSVDDDWRAENGDVLRYVNPDVQVSLALSQNLQHGFINIFFHIAEVLESQVIRIDQKERLGNEGQRPPRFRGLFSRLVQRKPRFRSFLRWRGTAMSGLGTVTIRKSSELSIRLYRSVGMIMSGNL
;
A
#
# COMPACT_ATOMS: atom_id res chain seq x y z
N MET A 1 37.49 19.35 9.73
CA MET A 1 38.19 20.01 8.60
C MET A 1 39.12 19.10 7.80
N VAL A 2 39.52 17.91 8.27
CA VAL A 2 40.35 16.97 7.45
C VAL A 2 39.52 16.21 6.39
N ALA A 3 38.19 16.17 6.52
CA ALA A 3 37.33 15.50 5.55
C ALA A 3 37.19 16.28 4.23
N GLU A 4 37.13 17.62 4.25
CA GLU A 4 36.87 18.43 3.05
C GLU A 4 38.06 18.55 2.10
N GLU A 5 39.29 18.46 2.59
CA GLU A 5 40.49 18.44 1.73
C GLU A 5 40.69 17.10 1.00
N TYR A 6 40.07 16.02 1.47
CA TYR A 6 40.05 14.75 0.74
C TYR A 6 39.17 14.78 -0.52
N PHE A 7 38.34 15.81 -0.68
CA PHE A 7 37.36 15.95 -1.77
C PHE A 7 37.76 16.94 -2.88
N LYS A 8 38.89 17.65 -2.77
CA LYS A 8 39.30 18.74 -3.71
C LYS A 8 40.61 18.49 -4.48
N SER A 9 40.90 17.28 -4.94
CA SER A 9 41.95 17.09 -5.96
C SER A 9 41.34 16.77 -7.33
N GLY A 10 41.21 17.81 -8.14
CA GLY A 10 40.81 17.77 -9.55
C GLY A 10 41.88 17.16 -10.48
N LEU A 11 42.25 15.91 -10.24
CA LEU A 11 43.07 15.13 -11.16
C LEU A 11 42.17 14.16 -11.94
N ARG A 12 42.05 14.37 -13.26
CA ARG A 12 41.55 13.35 -14.20
C ARG A 12 42.43 12.11 -14.04
N GLY A 13 41.90 10.94 -13.64
CA GLY A 13 42.75 9.74 -13.57
C GLY A 13 42.17 8.42 -13.06
N ASP A 14 41.14 8.39 -12.22
CA ASP A 14 40.47 7.12 -11.86
C ASP A 14 39.12 7.43 -11.21
N THR A 15 38.03 6.88 -11.72
CA THR A 15 36.71 7.03 -11.09
C THR A 15 36.72 6.41 -9.69
N ARG A 16 35.86 6.91 -8.78
CA ARG A 16 35.70 6.33 -7.43
C ARG A 16 35.51 4.80 -7.47
N LEU A 17 34.84 4.30 -8.50
CA LEU A 17 34.59 2.88 -8.73
C LEU A 17 35.84 2.10 -9.13
N SER A 18 36.72 2.66 -9.97
CA SER A 18 37.97 1.99 -10.38
C SER A 18 39.02 1.95 -9.28
N ARG A 19 38.96 2.87 -8.30
CA ARG A 19 39.74 2.74 -7.05
C ARG A 19 39.16 1.68 -6.12
N LEU A 20 37.83 1.57 -6.06
CA LEU A 20 37.16 0.57 -5.24
C LEU A 20 37.43 -0.84 -5.75
N SER A 21 37.46 -1.07 -7.07
CA SER A 21 37.77 -2.39 -7.63
C SER A 21 39.18 -2.87 -7.27
N LYS A 22 40.16 -1.95 -7.20
CA LYS A 22 41.55 -2.26 -6.82
C LYS A 22 41.72 -2.48 -5.31
N THR A 23 41.02 -1.70 -4.47
CA THR A 23 41.24 -1.69 -3.01
C THR A 23 40.30 -2.63 -2.25
N HIS A 24 39.06 -2.78 -2.73
CA HIS A 24 37.97 -3.54 -2.11
C HIS A 24 37.20 -4.31 -3.19
N PRO A 25 37.83 -5.32 -3.82
CA PRO A 25 37.28 -6.01 -4.98
C PRO A 25 35.91 -6.65 -4.69
N ILE A 26 35.72 -7.21 -3.49
CA ILE A 26 34.44 -7.80 -3.07
C ILE A 26 33.34 -6.74 -3.01
N HIS A 27 33.59 -5.60 -2.35
CA HIS A 27 32.60 -4.52 -2.23
C HIS A 27 32.22 -3.95 -3.61
N TRP A 28 33.21 -3.84 -4.51
CA TRP A 28 32.97 -3.43 -5.87
C TRP A 28 32.14 -4.46 -6.65
N ALA A 29 32.45 -5.75 -6.52
CA ALA A 29 31.72 -6.84 -7.16
C ALA A 29 30.27 -6.86 -6.67
N THR A 30 30.04 -6.83 -5.35
CA THR A 30 28.71 -6.73 -4.74
C THR A 30 27.95 -5.51 -5.23
N MET A 31 28.63 -4.42 -5.59
CA MET A 31 27.98 -3.21 -6.10
C MET A 31 27.61 -3.29 -7.59
N LYS A 32 28.31 -4.08 -8.39
CA LYS A 32 28.28 -3.98 -9.87
C LYS A 32 27.88 -5.25 -10.59
N LEU A 33 28.31 -6.41 -10.13
CA LEU A 33 28.05 -7.67 -10.82
C LEU A 33 26.63 -8.17 -10.54
N PRO A 34 26.08 -9.09 -11.33
CA PRO A 34 24.90 -9.86 -10.98
C PRO A 34 25.10 -10.69 -9.70
N GLU A 35 24.00 -11.20 -9.14
CA GLU A 35 24.02 -11.89 -7.86
C GLU A 35 24.78 -13.21 -7.88
N ALA A 36 24.56 -14.03 -8.92
CA ALA A 36 25.26 -15.30 -9.12
C ALA A 36 26.78 -15.12 -9.17
N GLU A 37 27.27 -14.16 -9.97
CA GLU A 37 28.71 -13.86 -10.07
C GLU A 37 29.30 -13.35 -8.74
N CYS A 38 28.51 -12.63 -7.93
CA CYS A 38 28.96 -12.20 -6.61
C CYS A 38 29.17 -13.39 -5.67
N ILE A 39 28.26 -14.37 -5.71
CA ILE A 39 28.33 -15.57 -4.87
C ILE A 39 29.54 -16.42 -5.25
N GLU A 40 29.78 -16.64 -6.55
CA GLU A 40 30.98 -17.34 -7.03
C GLU A 40 32.27 -16.69 -6.51
N LEU A 41 32.35 -15.35 -6.57
CA LEU A 41 33.48 -14.60 -6.02
C LEU A 41 33.59 -14.71 -4.50
N TYR A 42 32.47 -14.79 -3.78
CA TYR A 42 32.50 -14.98 -2.33
C TYR A 42 33.04 -16.37 -1.97
N GLU A 43 32.59 -17.42 -2.65
CA GLU A 43 33.06 -18.79 -2.45
C GLU A 43 34.54 -18.96 -2.81
N GLU A 44 34.99 -18.34 -3.91
CA GLU A 44 36.41 -18.33 -4.27
C GLU A 44 37.24 -17.60 -3.21
N ASN A 45 36.77 -16.44 -2.75
CA ASN A 45 37.48 -15.66 -1.76
C ASN A 45 37.54 -16.35 -0.40
N GLU A 46 36.46 -17.02 0.01
CA GLU A 46 36.43 -17.83 1.24
C GLU A 46 37.47 -18.95 1.18
N ARG A 47 37.58 -19.66 0.04
CA ARG A 47 38.58 -20.71 -0.18
C ARG A 47 40.02 -20.18 -0.16
N ASN A 48 40.27 -19.04 -0.80
CA ASN A 48 41.62 -18.55 -1.05
C ASN A 48 42.18 -17.65 0.07
N LYS A 49 41.36 -16.77 0.63
CA LYS A 49 41.77 -15.71 1.57
C LYS A 49 41.09 -15.81 2.94
N GLY A 50 40.13 -16.73 3.09
CA GLY A 50 39.33 -16.89 4.31
C GLY A 50 38.37 -15.71 4.54
N HIS A 51 37.88 -15.59 5.78
CA HIS A 51 36.80 -14.63 6.10
C HIS A 51 37.27 -13.19 6.39
N SER A 52 38.58 -12.91 6.36
CA SER A 52 39.13 -11.60 6.75
C SER A 52 38.68 -10.47 5.82
N GLU A 53 38.54 -10.75 4.52
CA GLU A 53 38.16 -9.76 3.51
C GLU A 53 36.71 -9.28 3.65
N PHE A 54 35.81 -10.11 4.18
CA PHE A 54 34.41 -9.72 4.41
C PHE A 54 34.25 -8.73 5.59
N ASN A 55 35.22 -8.68 6.50
CA ASN A 55 35.26 -7.72 7.61
C ASN A 55 35.90 -6.38 7.21
N ARG A 56 36.45 -6.26 6.00
CA ARG A 56 36.99 -4.99 5.52
C ARG A 56 35.86 -4.01 5.27
N HIS A 57 36.17 -2.72 5.42
CA HIS A 57 35.23 -1.65 5.19
C HIS A 57 35.63 -0.83 3.97
N ASP A 58 34.65 -0.44 3.16
CA ASP A 58 34.83 0.53 2.09
C ASP A 58 35.13 1.95 2.67
N PRO A 59 35.45 2.95 1.83
CA PRO A 59 35.70 4.32 2.30
C PRO A 59 34.51 5.00 3.02
N LEU A 60 33.31 4.44 2.96
CA LEU A 60 32.14 4.89 3.72
C LEU A 60 31.94 4.06 5.01
N PHE A 61 32.96 3.31 5.42
CA PHE A 61 32.91 2.38 6.53
C PHE A 61 31.84 1.27 6.37
N ARG A 62 31.40 1.00 5.14
CA ARG A 62 30.44 -0.06 4.87
C ARG A 62 31.18 -1.36 4.63
N ASN A 63 30.77 -2.40 5.36
CA ASN A 63 31.18 -3.76 5.03
C ASN A 63 30.37 -4.30 3.83
N VAL A 64 30.72 -5.51 3.40
CA VAL A 64 30.08 -6.17 2.26
C VAL A 64 28.55 -6.36 2.45
N LEU A 65 28.10 -6.57 3.69
CA LEU A 65 26.68 -6.80 4.00
C LEU A 65 25.86 -5.52 3.84
N HIS A 66 26.39 -4.37 4.26
CA HIS A 66 25.78 -3.06 3.96
C HIS A 66 25.63 -2.87 2.45
N VAL A 67 26.66 -3.21 1.66
CA VAL A 67 26.63 -3.03 0.21
C VAL A 67 25.60 -3.97 -0.44
N ALA A 68 25.57 -5.25 -0.04
CA ALA A 68 24.63 -6.24 -0.56
C ALA A 68 23.17 -5.83 -0.27
N ALA A 69 22.88 -5.45 0.98
CA ALA A 69 21.55 -5.00 1.41
C ALA A 69 21.13 -3.71 0.68
N SER A 70 22.02 -2.71 0.63
CA SER A 70 21.76 -1.43 -0.04
C SER A 70 21.52 -1.59 -1.55
N LYS A 71 22.09 -2.65 -2.16
CA LYS A 71 21.90 -3.00 -3.57
C LYS A 71 20.75 -3.98 -3.82
N GLU A 72 20.00 -4.33 -2.78
CA GLU A 72 18.81 -5.20 -2.88
C GLU A 72 19.17 -6.55 -3.51
N LYS A 73 20.23 -7.17 -2.98
CA LYS A 73 20.74 -8.48 -3.38
C LYS A 73 20.45 -9.51 -2.27
N PRO A 74 19.26 -10.15 -2.28
CA PRO A 74 18.84 -11.07 -1.23
C PRO A 74 19.67 -12.36 -1.12
N GLU A 75 20.04 -12.99 -2.23
CA GLU A 75 20.88 -14.20 -2.23
C GLU A 75 22.28 -13.91 -1.70
N CYS A 76 22.87 -12.77 -2.07
CA CYS A 76 24.13 -12.32 -1.49
C CYS A 76 24.02 -12.09 0.02
N VAL A 77 22.94 -11.45 0.48
CA VAL A 77 22.70 -11.20 1.91
C VAL A 77 22.55 -12.53 2.66
N LEU A 78 21.75 -13.45 2.15
CA LEU A 78 21.56 -14.78 2.75
C LEU A 78 22.87 -15.58 2.80
N TRP A 79 23.62 -15.60 1.70
CA TRP A 79 24.90 -16.30 1.65
C TRP A 79 25.86 -15.77 2.70
N LEU A 80 26.01 -14.44 2.82
CA LEU A 80 26.87 -13.80 3.81
C LEU A 80 26.44 -14.14 5.24
N LEU A 81 25.13 -14.13 5.50
CA LEU A 81 24.58 -14.45 6.83
C LEU A 81 24.84 -15.91 7.26
N GLN A 82 24.89 -16.84 6.29
CA GLN A 82 25.05 -18.26 6.54
C GLN A 82 26.52 -18.72 6.62
N HIS A 83 27.40 -18.13 5.81
CA HIS A 83 28.74 -18.70 5.59
C HIS A 83 29.86 -17.93 6.32
N VAL A 84 29.63 -16.69 6.77
CA VAL A 84 30.70 -15.90 7.40
C VAL A 84 30.82 -16.17 8.90
N LYS A 85 31.95 -16.73 9.35
CA LYS A 85 32.21 -17.13 10.76
C LYS A 85 32.06 -16.02 11.80
N ARG A 86 32.19 -14.74 11.43
CA ARG A 86 32.05 -13.56 12.31
C ARG A 86 30.85 -12.69 11.92
N ILE A 87 29.75 -13.34 11.53
CA ILE A 87 28.57 -12.63 11.03
C ILE A 87 28.02 -11.60 12.02
N PHE A 88 28.09 -11.87 13.33
CA PHE A 88 27.65 -10.93 14.36
C PHE A 88 28.37 -9.58 14.27
N ASP A 89 29.68 -9.58 14.00
CA ASP A 89 30.47 -8.35 13.88
C ASP A 89 30.06 -7.57 12.62
N ILE A 90 29.84 -8.26 11.51
CA ILE A 90 29.45 -7.64 10.24
C ILE A 90 28.01 -7.11 10.31
N LYS A 91 27.11 -7.85 10.97
CA LYS A 91 25.69 -7.49 11.14
C LYS A 91 25.51 -6.28 12.07
N ASN A 92 26.41 -6.09 13.05
CA ASN A 92 26.34 -4.98 14.00
C ASN A 92 27.34 -3.85 13.74
N ALA A 93 28.28 -4.04 12.81
CA ALA A 93 29.19 -2.99 12.39
C ALA A 93 28.40 -1.79 11.87
N ARG A 94 28.86 -0.59 12.22
CA ARG A 94 28.23 0.67 11.82
C ARG A 94 29.04 1.32 10.72
N ASN A 95 28.35 1.80 9.70
CA ASN A 95 28.94 2.63 8.64
C ASN A 95 29.29 4.04 9.14
N LEU A 96 29.79 4.90 8.24
CA LEU A 96 30.16 6.28 8.55
C LEU A 96 28.98 7.12 9.09
N GLY A 97 27.75 6.78 8.70
CA GLY A 97 26.52 7.40 9.20
C GLY A 97 26.04 6.84 10.54
N GLY A 98 26.76 5.88 11.14
CA GLY A 98 26.38 5.23 12.39
C GLY A 98 25.30 4.16 12.24
N TYR A 99 24.95 3.76 11.02
CA TYR A 99 23.91 2.77 10.74
C TYR A 99 24.50 1.37 10.58
N THR A 100 23.81 0.35 11.11
CA THR A 100 24.07 -1.07 10.77
C THR A 100 23.51 -1.40 9.38
N PRO A 101 23.82 -2.57 8.77
CA PRO A 101 23.28 -2.95 7.46
C PRO A 101 21.75 -2.92 7.40
N LEU A 102 21.08 -3.41 8.46
CA LEU A 102 19.63 -3.36 8.60
C LEU A 102 19.12 -1.91 8.63
N GLN A 103 19.74 -1.08 9.48
CA GLN A 103 19.32 0.31 9.64
C GLN A 103 19.59 1.16 8.38
N GLU A 104 20.68 0.90 7.65
CA GLU A 104 20.96 1.58 6.37
C GLU A 104 19.89 1.23 5.33
N LEU A 105 19.48 -0.04 5.25
CA LEU A 105 18.41 -0.47 4.35
C LEU A 105 17.05 0.13 4.76
N ASP A 106 16.67 0.04 6.04
CA ASP A 106 15.43 0.63 6.56
C ASP A 106 15.39 2.15 6.27
N PHE A 107 16.49 2.87 6.52
CA PHE A 107 16.59 4.31 6.24
C PHE A 107 16.41 4.62 4.75
N LYS A 108 17.03 3.83 3.87
CA LYS A 108 16.88 3.98 2.41
C LYS A 108 15.44 3.75 1.96
N LEU A 109 14.79 2.71 2.48
CA LEU A 109 13.42 2.35 2.13
C LEU A 109 12.41 3.37 2.67
N GLU A 110 12.62 3.88 3.87
CA GLU A 110 11.80 4.96 4.44
C GLU A 110 11.89 6.25 3.62
N ALA A 111 13.07 6.56 3.07
CA ALA A 111 13.23 7.68 2.14
C ALA A 111 12.44 7.47 0.82
N LEU A 112 12.27 6.23 0.35
CA LEU A 112 11.39 5.94 -0.80
C LEU A 112 9.92 6.16 -0.43
N ARG A 113 9.51 5.61 0.73
CA ARG A 113 8.12 5.70 1.21
C ARG A 113 7.64 7.14 1.39
N THR A 114 8.51 8.02 1.89
CA THR A 114 8.17 9.41 2.23
C THR A 114 8.22 10.38 1.05
N ARG A 115 8.95 10.03 -0.02
CA ARG A 115 9.10 10.90 -1.21
C ARG A 115 8.00 10.71 -2.24
N GLU A 116 7.35 9.55 -2.24
CA GLU A 116 6.29 9.24 -3.20
C GLU A 116 4.91 9.64 -2.66
N ALA A 117 4.12 10.35 -3.47
CA ALA A 117 2.73 10.67 -3.14
C ALA A 117 1.84 9.40 -3.06
N TYR A 118 2.24 8.34 -3.76
CA TYR A 118 1.58 7.04 -3.74
C TYR A 118 2.62 5.94 -3.56
N PHE A 119 2.61 5.30 -2.38
CA PHE A 119 3.53 4.22 -2.05
C PHE A 119 2.89 2.85 -2.32
N ALA A 120 3.36 2.16 -3.36
CA ALA A 120 2.86 0.82 -3.74
C ALA A 120 3.49 -0.34 -2.95
N GLY A 121 4.40 -0.01 -2.02
CA GLY A 121 5.21 -0.96 -1.26
C GLY A 121 6.66 -1.02 -1.73
N PHE A 122 7.52 -1.61 -0.90
CA PHE A 122 8.92 -1.85 -1.23
C PHE A 122 9.09 -2.91 -2.33
N PRO A 123 10.19 -2.84 -3.10
CA PRO A 123 10.51 -3.86 -4.09
C PRO A 123 10.77 -5.22 -3.42
N MET A 124 10.43 -6.30 -4.12
CA MET A 124 10.51 -7.68 -3.60
C MET A 124 11.90 -8.03 -3.07
N ASN A 125 12.96 -7.67 -3.80
CA ASN A 125 14.32 -7.95 -3.38
C ASN A 125 14.69 -7.25 -2.07
N ALA A 126 14.23 -6.01 -1.86
CA ALA A 126 14.44 -5.30 -0.61
C ALA A 126 13.68 -5.96 0.57
N ILE A 127 12.47 -6.46 0.32
CA ILE A 127 11.68 -7.21 1.31
C ILE A 127 12.44 -8.47 1.74
N LEU A 128 13.00 -9.20 0.77
CA LEU A 128 13.79 -10.41 1.05
C LEU A 128 15.08 -10.08 1.82
N CYS A 129 15.79 -8.99 1.47
CA CYS A 129 16.94 -8.52 2.24
C CYS A 129 16.55 -8.13 3.68
N LEU A 130 15.43 -7.42 3.88
CA LEU A 130 14.94 -7.03 5.21
C LEU A 130 14.60 -8.26 6.04
N ALA A 131 13.84 -9.20 5.48
CA ALA A 131 13.48 -10.46 6.14
C ALA A 131 14.75 -11.21 6.58
N ALA A 132 15.75 -11.32 5.69
CA ALA A 132 17.01 -11.97 6.02
C ALA A 132 17.78 -11.26 7.14
N LEU A 133 17.86 -9.93 7.12
CA LEU A 133 18.57 -9.17 8.15
C LEU A 133 17.86 -9.15 9.51
N ARG A 134 16.53 -9.34 9.54
CA ARG A 134 15.72 -9.47 10.76
C ARG A 134 15.66 -10.90 11.31
N ASP A 135 16.33 -11.84 10.65
CA ASP A 135 16.25 -13.28 10.95
C ASP A 135 14.82 -13.86 10.77
N GLU A 136 14.03 -13.27 9.86
CA GLU A 136 12.63 -13.61 9.54
C GLU A 136 12.55 -14.39 8.20
N ASN A 137 13.43 -15.38 7.99
CA ASN A 137 13.55 -16.09 6.70
C ASN A 137 12.28 -16.91 6.33
N GLU A 138 11.52 -17.35 7.32
CA GLU A 138 10.26 -18.10 7.15
C GLU A 138 9.03 -17.20 7.28
N THR A 139 9.02 -16.07 6.57
CA THR A 139 7.88 -15.15 6.57
C THR A 139 6.70 -15.72 5.79
N ASP A 140 5.53 -15.82 6.45
CA ASP A 140 4.25 -16.03 5.77
C ASP A 140 3.98 -14.89 4.77
N SER A 141 3.14 -15.16 3.79
CA SER A 141 2.55 -14.18 2.87
C SER A 141 2.08 -12.89 3.58
N THR A 142 1.49 -13.01 4.78
CA THR A 142 1.04 -11.88 5.59
C THR A 142 2.19 -11.01 6.08
N ASP A 143 3.29 -11.62 6.52
CA ASP A 143 4.45 -10.90 7.03
C ASP A 143 5.24 -10.23 5.91
N ARG A 144 5.29 -10.85 4.72
CA ARG A 144 5.86 -10.21 3.53
C ARG A 144 5.08 -8.95 3.14
N GLU A 145 3.75 -8.98 3.19
CA GLU A 145 2.93 -7.79 2.94
C GLU A 145 3.13 -6.72 4.02
N ARG A 146 3.36 -7.13 5.28
CA ARG A 146 3.71 -6.20 6.35
C ARG A 146 5.03 -5.49 6.08
N ILE A 147 6.07 -6.25 5.74
CA ILE A 147 7.40 -5.71 5.40
C ILE A 147 7.29 -4.81 4.17
N ARG A 148 6.53 -5.24 3.15
CA ARG A 148 6.27 -4.46 1.92
C ARG A 148 5.74 -3.07 2.21
N CYS A 149 4.85 -2.94 3.19
CA CYS A 149 4.27 -1.66 3.58
C CYS A 149 5.10 -0.89 4.63
N GLY A 150 6.26 -1.43 5.07
CA GLY A 150 7.12 -0.79 6.06
C GLY A 150 6.65 -0.93 7.50
N CYS A 151 5.79 -1.92 7.80
CA CYS A 151 5.40 -2.21 9.17
C CYS A 151 6.52 -2.97 9.90
N THR A 152 6.84 -2.51 11.11
CA THR A 152 7.80 -3.15 12.02
C THR A 152 7.18 -3.58 13.34
N CYS A 153 5.92 -3.21 13.62
CA CYS A 153 5.28 -3.48 14.91
C CYS A 153 4.53 -4.82 14.98
N GLY A 154 4.40 -5.55 13.86
CA GLY A 154 3.67 -6.83 13.77
C GLY A 154 2.14 -6.72 13.92
N GLY A 155 1.61 -5.61 14.43
CA GLY A 155 0.18 -5.40 14.67
C GLY A 155 -0.60 -4.82 13.49
N CYS A 156 0.06 -4.25 12.47
CA CYS A 156 -0.67 -3.64 11.35
C CYS A 156 -1.33 -4.70 10.46
N VAL A 157 -2.58 -4.42 10.06
CA VAL A 157 -3.34 -5.22 9.09
C VAL A 157 -2.64 -5.12 7.73
N LYS A 158 -2.01 -6.22 7.31
CA LYS A 158 -1.14 -6.32 6.11
C LYS A 158 -0.12 -5.18 5.98
N GLY A 159 0.30 -4.61 7.11
CA GLY A 159 1.31 -3.55 7.17
C GLY A 159 0.85 -2.11 6.92
N PHE A 160 -0.25 -1.88 6.20
CA PHE A 160 -0.64 -0.53 5.80
C PHE A 160 -1.61 0.16 6.78
N MET A 161 -2.30 -0.60 7.64
CA MET A 161 -3.28 -0.05 8.59
C MET A 161 -2.92 -0.45 10.01
N SER A 162 -2.55 0.54 10.84
CA SER A 162 -2.26 0.31 12.25
C SER A 162 -3.51 -0.07 13.04
N PRO A 163 -3.40 -0.82 14.15
CA PRO A 163 -4.55 -1.11 15.02
C PRO A 163 -5.28 0.15 15.48
N ARG A 164 -4.54 1.23 15.75
CA ARG A 164 -5.13 2.52 16.15
C ARG A 164 -5.91 3.17 15.02
N THR A 165 -5.37 3.16 13.80
CA THR A 165 -6.05 3.68 12.60
C THR A 165 -7.30 2.84 12.29
N GLN A 166 -7.18 1.52 12.38
CA GLN A 166 -8.31 0.61 12.19
C GLN A 166 -9.42 0.89 13.19
N PHE A 167 -9.10 0.98 14.48
CA PHE A 167 -10.07 1.31 15.53
C PHE A 167 -10.72 2.67 15.30
N ALA A 168 -9.94 3.71 14.97
CA ALA A 168 -10.48 5.03 14.67
C ALA A 168 -11.44 5.01 13.47
N LEU A 169 -11.10 4.28 12.40
CA LEU A 169 -11.96 4.13 11.23
C LEU A 169 -13.23 3.35 11.56
N ILE A 170 -13.17 2.30 12.38
CA ILE A 170 -14.35 1.57 12.86
C ILE A 170 -15.26 2.52 13.64
N CYS A 171 -14.72 3.23 14.63
CA CYS A 171 -15.48 4.20 15.42
C CYS A 171 -16.15 5.25 14.53
N LYS A 172 -15.43 5.81 13.55
CA LYS A 172 -15.99 6.81 12.64
C LYS A 172 -17.04 6.25 11.70
N ALA A 173 -16.84 5.07 11.14
CA ALA A 173 -17.84 4.42 10.29
C ALA A 173 -19.13 4.13 11.07
N THR A 174 -19.01 3.62 12.30
CA THR A 174 -20.15 3.34 13.18
C THR A 174 -20.87 4.61 13.62
N GLU A 175 -20.13 5.66 13.99
CA GLU A 175 -20.69 6.98 14.34
C GLU A 175 -21.51 7.55 13.18
N ILE A 176 -20.95 7.57 11.97
CA ILE A 176 -21.64 8.07 10.76
C ILE A 176 -22.87 7.22 10.44
N TYR A 177 -22.77 5.89 10.52
CA TYR A 177 -23.91 5.00 10.32
C TYR A 177 -25.06 5.35 11.28
N HIS A 178 -24.79 5.48 12.57
CA HIS A 178 -25.83 5.81 13.55
C HIS A 178 -26.41 7.20 13.32
N MET A 179 -25.59 8.23 13.07
CA MET A 179 -26.07 9.59 12.78
C MET A 179 -27.02 9.62 11.58
N LEU A 180 -26.63 9.00 10.46
CA LEU A 180 -27.44 9.00 9.24
C LEU A 180 -28.68 8.09 9.34
N ASN A 181 -28.62 7.03 10.15
CA ASN A 181 -29.73 6.09 10.33
C ASN A 181 -30.80 6.64 11.30
N HIS A 182 -30.40 7.37 12.34
CA HIS A 182 -31.33 7.99 13.30
C HIS A 182 -32.17 9.12 12.69
N SER A 183 -31.70 9.75 11.62
CA SER A 183 -32.36 10.87 10.92
C SER A 183 -33.28 10.42 9.79
N THR A 184 -33.48 9.12 9.55
CA THR A 184 -34.36 8.58 8.48
C THR A 184 -35.87 8.73 8.79
N SER A 185 -36.27 9.89 9.33
CA SER A 185 -37.68 10.26 9.47
C SER A 185 -38.32 10.41 8.08
N VAL A 186 -39.65 10.33 8.01
CA VAL A 186 -40.42 10.36 6.75
C VAL A 186 -40.42 11.76 6.11
N ASP A 187 -39.88 12.76 6.80
CA ASP A 187 -39.94 14.16 6.39
C ASP A 187 -38.74 14.57 5.51
N ASP A 188 -38.96 15.54 4.62
CA ASP A 188 -38.02 16.03 3.58
C ASP A 188 -36.71 16.65 4.11
N ASP A 189 -36.49 16.67 5.44
CA ASP A 189 -35.38 17.37 6.10
C ASP A 189 -34.10 16.54 6.29
N TRP A 190 -34.07 15.26 5.87
CA TRP A 190 -32.89 14.38 6.03
C TRP A 190 -31.58 15.02 5.53
N ARG A 191 -31.62 15.76 4.42
CA ARG A 191 -30.42 16.42 3.88
C ARG A 191 -29.94 17.57 4.77
N ALA A 192 -30.87 18.35 5.33
CA ALA A 192 -30.56 19.49 6.19
C ALA A 192 -29.94 19.00 7.51
N GLU A 193 -30.52 17.95 8.10
CA GLU A 193 -30.05 17.34 9.34
C GLU A 193 -28.65 16.71 9.21
N ASN A 194 -28.29 16.22 8.01
CA ASN A 194 -27.03 15.52 7.77
C ASN A 194 -26.01 16.34 6.95
N GLY A 195 -26.20 17.66 6.85
CA GLY A 195 -25.38 18.55 6.02
C GLY A 195 -23.87 18.41 6.27
N ASP A 196 -23.45 18.26 7.52
CA ASP A 196 -22.04 18.15 7.92
C ASP A 196 -21.36 16.87 7.43
N VAL A 197 -22.11 15.77 7.38
CA VAL A 197 -21.62 14.49 6.82
C VAL A 197 -21.63 14.56 5.30
N LEU A 198 -22.69 15.16 4.73
CA LEU A 198 -22.90 15.24 3.29
C LEU A 198 -22.03 16.27 2.59
N ARG A 199 -21.39 17.21 3.29
CA ARG A 199 -20.53 18.27 2.70
C ARG A 199 -19.42 17.74 1.79
N TYR A 200 -18.96 16.51 2.03
CA TYR A 200 -17.93 15.82 1.25
C TYR A 200 -18.50 14.95 0.11
N VAL A 201 -19.83 14.79 0.07
CA VAL A 201 -20.55 14.13 -1.01
C VAL A 201 -20.73 15.12 -2.16
N ASN A 202 -20.49 14.67 -3.39
CA ASN A 202 -20.71 15.49 -4.57
C ASN A 202 -22.16 16.06 -4.59
N PRO A 203 -22.37 17.35 -4.88
CA PRO A 203 -23.70 17.97 -4.81
C PRO A 203 -24.78 17.25 -5.62
N ASP A 204 -24.47 16.73 -6.82
CA ASP A 204 -25.42 15.97 -7.66
C ASP A 204 -25.90 14.70 -6.95
N VAL A 205 -24.98 14.05 -6.21
CA VAL A 205 -25.25 12.85 -5.44
C VAL A 205 -26.07 13.21 -4.19
N GLN A 206 -25.81 14.35 -3.54
CA GLN A 206 -26.62 14.82 -2.42
C GLN A 206 -28.09 15.05 -2.83
N VAL A 207 -28.32 15.66 -4.00
CA VAL A 207 -29.69 15.84 -4.54
C VAL A 207 -30.35 14.47 -4.78
N SER A 208 -29.61 13.53 -5.37
CA SER A 208 -30.12 12.18 -5.62
C SER A 208 -30.45 11.42 -4.32
N LEU A 209 -29.63 11.59 -3.27
CA LEU A 209 -29.88 11.03 -1.95
C LEU A 209 -31.12 11.66 -1.31
N ALA A 210 -31.31 12.98 -1.41
CA ALA A 210 -32.49 13.65 -0.88
C ALA A 210 -33.79 13.13 -1.51
N LEU A 211 -33.78 12.82 -2.81
CA LEU A 211 -34.97 12.39 -3.54
C LEU A 211 -35.29 10.89 -3.41
N SER A 212 -34.44 10.08 -2.78
CA SER A 212 -34.61 8.63 -2.77
C SER A 212 -34.19 7.96 -1.47
N GLN A 213 -35.18 7.52 -0.69
CA GLN A 213 -34.98 6.75 0.55
C GLN A 213 -34.17 5.45 0.32
N ASN A 214 -34.32 4.82 -0.84
CA ASN A 214 -33.54 3.64 -1.19
C ASN A 214 -32.05 3.97 -1.38
N LEU A 215 -31.73 5.12 -1.98
CA LEU A 215 -30.35 5.58 -2.12
C LEU A 215 -29.78 5.99 -0.76
N GLN A 216 -30.58 6.62 0.11
CA GLN A 216 -30.19 6.94 1.50
C GLN A 216 -29.81 5.67 2.26
N HIS A 217 -30.71 4.67 2.34
CA HIS A 217 -30.41 3.40 2.98
C HIS A 217 -29.19 2.71 2.37
N GLY A 218 -29.05 2.74 1.04
CA GLY A 218 -27.87 2.22 0.35
C GLY A 218 -26.59 2.92 0.80
N PHE A 219 -26.60 4.24 0.89
CA PHE A 219 -25.47 5.06 1.32
C PHE A 219 -25.11 4.83 2.79
N ILE A 220 -26.12 4.80 3.68
CA ILE A 220 -25.96 4.51 5.11
C ILE A 220 -25.31 3.14 5.31
N ASN A 221 -25.80 2.13 4.60
CA ASN A 221 -25.29 0.76 4.71
C ASN A 221 -23.83 0.61 4.24
N ILE A 222 -23.28 1.54 3.46
CA ILE A 222 -21.85 1.53 3.11
C ILE A 222 -21.01 1.69 4.38
N PHE A 223 -21.38 2.58 5.29
CA PHE A 223 -20.62 2.82 6.52
C PHE A 223 -20.69 1.63 7.48
N PHE A 224 -21.86 1.02 7.62
CA PHE A 224 -21.99 -0.25 8.35
C PHE A 224 -21.07 -1.33 7.77
N HIS A 225 -21.07 -1.48 6.45
CA HIS A 225 -20.22 -2.47 5.80
C HIS A 225 -18.72 -2.18 5.95
N ILE A 226 -18.32 -0.90 5.94
CA ILE A 226 -16.93 -0.50 6.22
C ILE A 226 -16.53 -0.94 7.61
N ALA A 227 -17.36 -0.68 8.63
CA ALA A 227 -17.08 -1.12 10.00
C ALA A 227 -16.93 -2.64 10.08
N GLU A 228 -17.87 -3.41 9.52
CA GLU A 228 -17.79 -4.88 9.49
C GLU A 228 -16.52 -5.41 8.81
N VAL A 229 -16.14 -4.83 7.65
CA VAL A 229 -14.94 -5.24 6.92
C VAL A 229 -13.69 -4.96 7.73
N LEU A 230 -13.62 -3.78 8.36
CA LEU A 230 -12.50 -3.41 9.21
C LEU A 230 -12.41 -4.32 10.45
N GLU A 231 -13.53 -4.63 11.11
CA GLU A 231 -13.55 -5.56 12.26
C GLU A 231 -13.13 -6.98 11.88
N SER A 232 -13.56 -7.46 10.71
CA SER A 232 -13.22 -8.81 10.25
C SER A 232 -11.76 -8.99 9.83
N GLN A 233 -10.97 -7.90 9.72
CA GLN A 233 -9.60 -7.89 9.18
C GLN A 233 -9.44 -8.44 7.75
N VAL A 234 -10.55 -8.71 7.03
CA VAL A 234 -10.53 -9.24 5.66
C VAL A 234 -10.48 -8.08 4.66
N ILE A 235 -9.36 -7.35 4.60
CA ILE A 235 -9.17 -6.32 3.58
C ILE A 235 -8.64 -6.98 2.30
N ARG A 236 -9.51 -7.20 1.32
CA ARG A 236 -9.14 -7.67 -0.03
C ARG A 236 -8.65 -6.50 -0.87
N ILE A 237 -7.36 -6.21 -0.80
CA ILE A 237 -6.71 -5.27 -1.71
C ILE A 237 -6.30 -6.04 -2.96
N ASP A 238 -7.21 -6.21 -3.90
CA ASP A 238 -6.87 -6.71 -5.24
C ASP A 238 -6.76 -5.51 -6.17
N GLN A 239 -5.53 -4.99 -6.36
CA GLN A 239 -5.30 -3.64 -6.89
C GLN A 239 -5.53 -3.47 -8.40
N LYS A 240 -5.90 -4.49 -9.19
CA LYS A 240 -5.94 -4.29 -10.67
C LYS A 240 -7.03 -4.98 -11.49
N GLU A 241 -7.74 -5.99 -11.00
CA GLU A 241 -8.55 -6.82 -11.92
C GLU A 241 -10.07 -6.60 -11.89
N ARG A 242 -10.62 -5.78 -10.98
CA ARG A 242 -12.09 -5.71 -10.82
C ARG A 242 -12.80 -4.51 -11.43
N LEU A 243 -12.08 -3.56 -12.02
CA LEU A 243 -12.72 -2.46 -12.76
C LEU A 243 -12.93 -2.78 -14.25
N GLY A 244 -12.56 -3.98 -14.72
CA GLY A 244 -12.64 -4.37 -16.13
C GLY A 244 -13.66 -5.47 -16.49
N ASN A 245 -14.17 -6.26 -15.54
CA ASN A 245 -15.07 -7.38 -15.84
C ASN A 245 -16.44 -7.19 -15.20
N GLU A 246 -17.40 -6.73 -16.01
CA GLU A 246 -18.83 -6.93 -15.77
C GLU A 246 -19.10 -8.43 -15.59
N GLY A 247 -19.61 -8.85 -14.42
CA GLY A 247 -20.26 -10.16 -14.33
C GLY A 247 -20.18 -10.94 -13.02
N GLN A 248 -19.34 -10.60 -12.05
CA GLN A 248 -19.28 -11.39 -10.81
C GLN A 248 -19.34 -10.53 -9.55
N ARG A 249 -20.57 -10.23 -9.13
CA ARG A 249 -20.87 -9.72 -7.78
C ARG A 249 -20.64 -10.82 -6.74
N PRO A 250 -20.12 -10.52 -5.53
CA PRO A 250 -19.94 -11.50 -4.46
C PRO A 250 -21.28 -12.16 -4.06
N PRO A 251 -21.29 -13.44 -3.64
CA PRO A 251 -22.52 -14.21 -3.39
C PRO A 251 -23.48 -13.56 -2.37
N ARG A 252 -22.97 -12.78 -1.41
CA ARG A 252 -23.79 -12.10 -0.39
C ARG A 252 -24.56 -10.88 -0.89
N PHE A 253 -24.26 -10.37 -2.09
CA PHE A 253 -25.04 -9.28 -2.71
C PHE A 253 -26.30 -9.77 -3.45
N ARG A 254 -26.47 -11.08 -3.69
CA ARG A 254 -27.65 -11.60 -4.40
C ARG A 254 -28.93 -11.48 -3.56
N GLY A 255 -28.85 -11.53 -2.23
CA GLY A 255 -30.03 -11.55 -1.35
C GLY A 255 -30.68 -10.19 -1.09
N LEU A 256 -29.92 -9.09 -1.12
CA LEU A 256 -30.47 -7.75 -0.86
C LEU A 256 -31.16 -7.14 -2.09
N PHE A 257 -30.56 -7.31 -3.27
CA PHE A 257 -31.15 -6.78 -4.52
C PHE A 257 -32.37 -7.57 -5.00
N SER A 258 -32.43 -8.89 -4.77
CA SER A 258 -33.58 -9.70 -5.15
C SER A 258 -34.83 -9.42 -4.30
N ARG A 259 -34.68 -8.92 -3.06
CA ARG A 259 -35.80 -8.43 -2.24
C ARG A 259 -36.32 -7.05 -2.65
N LEU A 260 -35.47 -6.21 -3.24
CA LEU A 260 -35.85 -4.89 -3.75
C LEU A 260 -36.54 -4.94 -5.13
N VAL A 261 -36.32 -6.01 -5.92
CA VAL A 261 -36.90 -6.16 -7.27
C VAL A 261 -38.22 -6.98 -7.29
N GLN A 262 -38.58 -7.68 -6.22
CA GLN A 262 -39.77 -8.56 -6.20
C GLN A 262 -41.07 -7.96 -5.65
N ARG A 263 -41.09 -6.70 -5.18
CA ARG A 263 -42.36 -6.02 -4.88
C ARG A 263 -42.86 -5.23 -6.10
N LYS A 264 -43.47 -5.95 -7.05
CA LYS A 264 -44.33 -5.32 -8.08
C LYS A 264 -45.55 -4.70 -7.39
N PRO A 265 -45.87 -3.41 -7.59
CA PRO A 265 -47.22 -2.94 -7.39
C PRO A 265 -48.09 -3.53 -8.52
N ARG A 266 -49.21 -4.14 -8.14
CA ARG A 266 -50.30 -4.50 -9.05
C ARG A 266 -50.89 -3.20 -9.61
N PHE A 267 -50.53 -2.83 -10.84
CA PHE A 267 -51.36 -1.95 -11.66
C PHE A 267 -52.06 -2.80 -12.71
N ARG A 268 -53.34 -3.08 -12.47
CA ARG A 268 -54.25 -3.57 -13.51
C ARG A 268 -54.78 -2.35 -14.27
N SER A 269 -54.47 -2.32 -15.56
CA SER A 269 -55.27 -1.80 -16.68
C SER A 269 -55.84 -0.39 -16.58
N PHE A 270 -55.34 0.52 -17.42
CA PHE A 270 -56.19 1.24 -18.39
C PHE A 270 -55.33 1.79 -19.55
N LEU A 271 -55.94 1.78 -20.74
CA LEU A 271 -55.57 2.45 -22.00
C LEU A 271 -54.76 1.69 -23.07
N ARG A 272 -55.58 1.05 -23.90
CA ARG A 272 -55.52 0.88 -25.37
C ARG A 272 -54.79 2.02 -26.09
N TRP A 273 -53.85 1.66 -26.96
CA TRP A 273 -53.14 2.55 -27.88
C TRP A 273 -53.97 2.81 -29.14
N ARG A 274 -54.16 4.08 -29.54
CA ARG A 274 -54.43 4.50 -30.92
C ARG A 274 -53.94 5.95 -31.12
N GLY A 275 -52.99 6.12 -32.04
CA GLY A 275 -53.00 7.25 -32.99
C GLY A 275 -52.12 8.47 -32.70
N THR A 276 -51.10 8.61 -33.57
CA THR A 276 -50.64 9.86 -34.24
C THR A 276 -49.88 10.94 -33.46
N ALA A 277 -48.58 11.01 -33.77
CA ALA A 277 -47.79 12.17 -34.22
C ALA A 277 -47.56 13.42 -33.33
N MET A 278 -46.28 13.83 -33.38
CA MET A 278 -45.70 15.18 -33.21
C MET A 278 -44.94 15.51 -31.90
N SER A 279 -43.62 15.58 -32.08
CA SER A 279 -42.64 16.56 -31.56
C SER A 279 -42.55 16.86 -30.06
N GLY A 280 -41.40 16.50 -29.48
CA GLY A 280 -40.94 17.02 -28.18
C GLY A 280 -39.78 16.20 -27.61
N LEU A 281 -38.61 16.23 -28.25
CA LEU A 281 -37.39 15.60 -27.73
C LEU A 281 -36.87 16.38 -26.51
N GLY A 282 -37.12 15.85 -25.32
CA GLY A 282 -36.37 16.13 -24.10
C GLY A 282 -35.82 14.83 -23.54
N THR A 283 -34.66 14.40 -24.03
CA THR A 283 -33.94 13.23 -23.49
C THR A 283 -33.29 13.59 -22.16
N VAL A 284 -33.84 13.08 -21.05
CA VAL A 284 -33.13 13.02 -19.77
C VAL A 284 -32.17 11.83 -19.84
N THR A 285 -30.89 12.12 -20.06
CA THR A 285 -29.81 11.13 -20.09
C THR A 285 -29.58 10.58 -18.68
N ILE A 286 -30.01 9.34 -18.41
CA ILE A 286 -29.59 8.60 -17.21
C ILE A 286 -28.09 8.31 -17.38
N ARG A 287 -27.23 9.09 -16.71
CA ARG A 287 -25.79 8.82 -16.66
C ARG A 287 -25.53 7.44 -16.09
N LYS A 288 -24.58 6.72 -16.70
CA LYS A 288 -24.22 5.32 -16.40
C LYS A 288 -24.02 5.12 -14.89
N SER A 289 -24.70 4.12 -14.33
CA SER A 289 -24.65 3.72 -12.91
C SER A 289 -23.22 3.51 -12.36
N SER A 290 -22.21 3.31 -13.22
CA SER A 290 -20.80 3.17 -12.85
C SER A 290 -20.11 4.49 -12.49
N GLU A 291 -20.53 5.63 -13.03
CA GLU A 291 -19.95 6.93 -12.66
C GLU A 291 -20.42 7.40 -11.28
N LEU A 292 -21.69 7.14 -10.97
CA LEU A 292 -22.29 7.42 -9.67
C LEU A 292 -21.62 6.61 -8.56
N SER A 293 -21.33 5.32 -8.79
CA SER A 293 -20.64 4.49 -7.81
C SER A 293 -19.22 4.97 -7.55
N ILE A 294 -18.44 5.30 -8.57
CA ILE A 294 -17.07 5.83 -8.41
C ILE A 294 -17.07 7.16 -7.64
N ARG A 295 -18.01 8.05 -7.93
CA ARG A 295 -18.15 9.34 -7.21
C ARG A 295 -18.53 9.13 -5.74
N LEU A 296 -19.45 8.20 -5.47
CA LEU A 296 -19.83 7.79 -4.12
C LEU A 296 -18.64 7.25 -3.32
N TYR A 297 -17.85 6.34 -3.90
CA TYR A 297 -16.66 5.78 -3.22
C TYR A 297 -15.60 6.83 -2.88
N ARG A 298 -15.37 7.81 -3.77
CA ARG A 298 -14.45 8.92 -3.50
C ARG A 298 -14.94 9.82 -2.37
N SER A 299 -16.23 10.14 -2.34
CA SER A 299 -16.84 10.92 -1.28
C SER A 299 -16.77 10.22 0.07
N VAL A 300 -17.03 8.92 0.13
CA VAL A 300 -16.88 8.12 1.36
C VAL A 300 -15.44 8.17 1.89
N GLY A 301 -14.44 8.08 1.01
CA GLY A 301 -13.04 8.23 1.40
C GLY A 301 -12.74 9.60 2.06
N MET A 302 -13.27 10.69 1.49
CA MET A 302 -13.09 12.04 2.04
C MET A 302 -13.79 12.26 3.38
N ILE A 303 -14.99 11.68 3.56
CA ILE A 303 -15.72 11.73 4.83
C ILE A 303 -14.90 11.05 5.94
N MET A 304 -14.28 9.91 5.62
CA MET A 304 -13.47 9.15 6.58
C MET A 304 -12.12 9.83 6.89
N SER A 305 -11.56 10.62 5.96
CA SER A 305 -10.27 11.30 6.14
C SER A 305 -10.38 12.73 6.70
N GLY A 306 -11.54 13.38 6.58
CA GLY A 306 -11.69 14.81 6.88
C GLY A 306 -11.56 15.23 8.36
N ASN A 307 -11.24 14.31 9.27
CA ASN A 307 -11.08 14.55 10.71
C ASN A 307 -9.99 13.65 11.36
N LEU A 308 -9.15 12.96 10.57
CA LEU A 308 -8.03 12.15 11.07
C LEU A 308 -6.71 12.93 11.10
#